data_AF-A0A6A5KJN7-F1
#
_entry.id   AF-A0A6A5KJN7-F1
#
_cell.length_a   1.000
_cell.length_b   1.000
_cell.length_c   1.000
_cell.angle_alpha   90.00
_cell.angle_beta   90.00
_cell.angle_gamma   90.00
#
_symmetry.space_group_name_H-M   'P 1'
#
loop_
_entity.id
_entity.type
_entity.pdbx_description
1 polymer ?
#
loop_
_entity_poly.entity_id
_entity_poly.type
_entity_poly.pdbx_seq_one_letter_code
_entity_poly.pdbx_strand_id
1 'polypeptide(L)' 'MSFGGSGVASWKLAKEKGERLFKAEHGGSYDVFNQRPIPEDISSYCVGDVQYLPELRNRFCTQRAYSTRSKVLNHQATLA' A
#
# COMPACT_ATOMS: atom_id res chain seq x y z
N MET A 1 -17.16 -7.63 -3.36
CA MET A 1 -16.16 -8.44 -2.63
C MET A 1 -16.19 -8.01 -1.18
N SER A 2 -16.64 -8.89 -0.28
CA SER A 2 -16.73 -8.59 1.16
C SER A 2 -15.34 -8.77 1.75
N PHE A 3 -14.68 -7.66 2.14
CA PHE A 3 -13.41 -7.71 2.86
C PHE A 3 -13.72 -8.10 4.31
N GLY A 4 -13.85 -9.40 4.54
CA GLY A 4 -13.99 -9.96 5.88
C GLY A 4 -12.82 -9.51 6.77
N GLY A 5 -13.10 -9.22 8.05
CA GLY A 5 -12.13 -8.72 9.02
C GLY A 5 -10.89 -9.59 9.26
N SER A 6 -10.84 -10.80 8.68
CA SER A 6 -9.67 -11.69 8.74
C SER A 6 -8.47 -11.16 7.96
N GLY A 7 -8.66 -10.47 6.82
CA GLY A 7 -7.55 -10.02 5.97
C GLY A 7 -6.76 -8.84 6.52
N VAL A 8 -7.41 -7.95 7.27
CA VAL A 8 -6.75 -6.81 7.92
C VAL A 8 -5.92 -7.26 9.11
N ALA A 9 -6.42 -8.22 9.88
CA ALA A 9 -5.70 -8.79 11.03
C ALA A 9 -4.45 -9.55 10.58
N SER A 10 -4.54 -10.38 9.54
CA SER A 10 -3.39 -11.09 8.99
C SER A 10 -2.34 -10.15 8.41
N TRP A 11 -2.76 -9.09 7.70
CA TRP A 11 -1.85 -8.06 7.19
C TRP A 11 -1.12 -7.33 8.32
N LYS A 12 -1.84 -6.90 9.38
CA LYS A 12 -1.22 -6.24 10.54
C LYS A 12 -0.19 -7.14 11.21
N LEU A 13 -0.52 -8.42 11.40
CA LEU A 13 0.39 -9.39 12.00
C LEU A 13 1.66 -9.57 11.17
N ALA A 14 1.52 -9.72 9.84
CA ALA A 14 2.68 -9.83 8.95
C ALA A 14 3.56 -8.56 8.97
N LYS A 15 2.93 -7.38 9.02
CA LYS A 15 3.64 -6.10 9.16
C LYS A 15 4.43 -6.03 10.46
N GLU A 16 3.80 -6.39 11.57
CA GLU A 16 4.43 -6.38 12.89
C GLU A 16 5.60 -7.36 12.99
N LYS A 17 5.43 -8.59 12.49
CA LYS A 17 6.50 -9.59 12.47
C LYS A 17 7.72 -9.13 11.67
N GLY A 18 7.51 -8.61 10.46
CA GLY A 18 8.59 -8.09 9.63
C GLY A 18 9.30 -6.90 10.26
N GLU A 19 8.56 -5.96 10.86
CA GLU A 19 9.14 -4.78 11.51
C GLU A 19 10.09 -5.11 12.65
N ARG A 20 9.75 -6.10 13.47
CA ARG A 20 10.60 -6.54 14.57
C ARG A 20 11.95 -7.08 14.09
N LEU A 21 12.02 -7.61 12.87
CA LEU A 21 13.24 -8.20 12.32
C LEU A 21 14.25 -7.15 11.82
N PHE A 22 13.79 -5.96 11.40
CA PHE A 22 14.69 -4.94 10.85
C PHE A 22 14.81 -3.65 11.69
N LYS A 23 13.82 -3.34 12.54
CA LYS A 23 13.85 -2.13 13.36
C LYS A 23 14.78 -2.30 14.57
N ALA A 24 15.74 -1.40 14.70
CA ALA A 24 16.69 -1.39 15.83
C ALA A 24 16.01 -1.30 17.21
N GLU A 25 14.88 -0.58 17.30
CA GLU A 25 14.05 -0.48 18.50
C GLU A 25 13.47 -1.82 19.00
N HIS A 26 13.47 -2.85 18.16
CA HIS A 26 13.08 -4.23 18.50
C HIS A 26 14.26 -5.21 18.50
N GLY A 27 15.50 -4.70 18.42
CA GLY A 27 16.72 -5.51 18.29
C GLY A 27 16.99 -6.03 16.87
N GLY A 28 16.26 -5.55 15.86
CA GLY A 28 16.45 -5.90 14.46
C GLY A 28 17.58 -5.14 13.76
N SER A 29 17.95 -5.61 12.57
CA SER A 29 18.89 -4.92 11.67
C SER A 29 18.38 -4.96 10.23
N TYR A 30 18.64 -3.91 9.46
CA TYR A 30 18.37 -3.88 8.02
C TYR A 30 19.19 -4.94 7.24
N ASP A 31 20.22 -5.53 7.85
CA ASP A 31 20.95 -6.66 7.25
C ASP A 31 20.06 -7.87 6.96
N VAL A 32 18.90 -8.00 7.62
CA VAL A 32 17.93 -9.06 7.34
C VAL A 32 17.46 -9.05 5.88
N PHE A 33 17.44 -7.87 5.23
CA PHE A 33 17.11 -7.74 3.81
C PHE A 33 18.22 -8.26 2.88
N ASN A 34 19.46 -8.39 3.39
CA ASN A 34 20.60 -8.93 2.64
C ASN A 34 20.71 -10.46 2.75
N GLN A 35 20.01 -11.10 3.71
CA GLN A 35 20.04 -12.55 3.89
C GLN A 35 19.42 -13.30 2.71
N ARG A 36 19.98 -14.47 2.39
CA ARG A 36 19.47 -15.34 1.31
C ARG A 36 19.38 -16.80 1.80
N PRO A 37 18.24 -17.49 1.60
CA PRO A 37 16.98 -16.96 1.08
C PRO A 37 16.39 -15.86 1.99
N ILE A 38 15.56 -14.98 1.43
CA ILE A 38 14.93 -13.90 2.21
C ILE A 38 14.02 -14.52 3.27
N PRO A 39 14.07 -14.08 4.55
CA PRO A 39 13.19 -14.59 5.58
C PRO A 39 11.71 -14.40 5.21
N GLU A 40 10.89 -15.42 5.45
CA GLU A 40 9.49 -15.44 5.06
C GLU A 40 8.68 -14.28 5.65
N ASP A 41 8.95 -13.91 6.90
CA ASP A 41 8.30 -12.77 7.56
C ASP A 41 8.66 -11.43 6.88
N ILE A 42 9.89 -11.27 6.40
CA ILE A 42 10.31 -10.09 5.61
C ILE A 42 9.66 -10.10 4.23
N SER A 43 9.60 -11.26 3.58
CA SER A 43 8.91 -11.41 2.29
C SER A 43 7.42 -11.04 2.42
N SER A 44 6.76 -11.55 3.45
CA SER A 44 5.34 -11.27 3.76
C SER A 44 5.11 -9.78 4.07
N TYR A 45 6.03 -9.16 4.81
CA TYR A 45 6.03 -7.71 5.05
C TYR A 45 6.07 -6.93 3.73
N CYS A 46 7.03 -7.25 2.85
CA CYS A 46 7.19 -6.56 1.56
C CYS A 46 5.98 -6.74 0.65
N VAL A 47 5.39 -7.94 0.58
CA VAL A 47 4.14 -8.18 -0.16
C VAL A 47 3.02 -7.29 0.39
N GLY A 48 2.91 -7.19 1.72
CA GLY A 48 1.94 -6.35 2.41
C GLY A 48 2.01 -4.87 2.05
N ASP A 49 3.18 -4.34 1.70
CA ASP A 49 3.36 -2.93 1.30
C ASP A 49 2.88 -2.63 -0.11
N VAL A 50 2.99 -3.60 -1.02
CA VAL A 50 2.80 -3.35 -2.46
C VAL A 50 1.51 -3.96 -3.03
N GLN A 51 0.97 -5.03 -2.43
CA GLN A 51 -0.10 -5.82 -3.02
C GLN A 51 -1.38 -5.02 -3.34
N TYR A 52 -1.67 -3.95 -2.58
CA TYR A 52 -2.86 -3.11 -2.76
C TYR A 52 -2.57 -1.78 -3.48
N LEU A 53 -1.31 -1.44 -3.76
CA LEU A 53 -0.96 -0.17 -4.42
C LEU A 53 -1.63 0.00 -5.80
N PRO A 54 -1.76 -1.04 -6.66
CA PRO A 54 -2.46 -0.89 -7.95
C PRO A 54 -3.92 -0.48 -7.79
N GLU A 55 -4.64 -1.09 -6.84
CA GLU A 55 -6.04 -0.78 -6.57
C GLU A 55 -6.18 0.62 -5.95
N LEU A 56 -5.31 0.98 -4.99
CA LEU A 56 -5.25 2.32 -4.43
C LEU A 56 -5.00 3.36 -5.53
N ARG A 57 -4.03 3.13 -6.41
CA ARG A 57 -3.77 3.99 -7.57
C ARG A 57 -5.01 4.15 -8.43
N ASN A 58 -5.69 3.06 -8.78
CA ASN A 58 -6.92 3.14 -9.58
C ASN A 58 -7.97 4.01 -8.88
N ARG A 59 -8.23 3.80 -7.59
CA ARG A 59 -9.22 4.59 -6.83
C ARG A 59 -8.85 6.08 -6.80
N PHE A 60 -7.61 6.43 -6.48
CA PHE A 60 -7.20 7.83 -6.32
C PHE A 60 -6.97 8.55 -7.65
N CYS A 61 -6.39 7.89 -8.66
CA CYS A 61 -6.16 8.51 -9.97
C CYS A 61 -7.45 8.66 -10.77
N THR A 62 -8.35 7.67 -10.72
CA THR A 62 -9.64 7.74 -11.41
C THR A 62 -10.56 8.78 -10.77
N GLN A 63 -10.58 8.91 -9.44
CA GLN A 63 -11.30 10.00 -8.75
C GLN A 63 -10.75 11.39 -9.08
N ARG A 64 -9.42 11.54 -9.19
CA ARG A 64 -8.79 12.80 -9.60
C ARG A 64 -9.12 13.16 -11.05
N ALA A 65 -9.24 12.19 -11.95
CA ALA A 65 -9.65 12.44 -13.33
C ALA A 65 -11.06 13.06 -13.43
N TYR A 66 -12.00 12.68 -12.56
CA TYR A 66 -13.31 13.35 -12.49
C TYR A 66 -13.21 14.79 -11.93
N SER A 67 -12.41 15.02 -10.89
CA SER A 67 -12.33 16.34 -10.22
C SER A 67 -11.65 17.44 -11.05
N THR A 68 -10.67 17.09 -11.89
CA THR A 68 -10.00 18.05 -12.78
C THR A 68 -10.80 18.27 -14.07
N ARG A 69 -11.52 17.26 -14.57
CA ARG A 69 -12.34 17.37 -15.80
C ARG A 69 -13.61 18.21 -15.62
N SER A 70 -14.24 18.17 -14.45
CA SER A 70 -15.43 18.99 -14.17
C SER A 70 -15.12 20.49 -14.10
N LYS A 71 -13.87 20.90 -13.81
CA LYS A 71 -13.49 22.32 -13.79
C LYS A 71 -13.11 22.87 -15.17
N VAL A 72 -12.60 22.02 -16.07
CA VAL A 72 -12.25 22.43 -17.44
C VAL A 72 -13.50 22.59 -18.31
N LEU A 73 -14.51 21.73 -18.14
CA LEU A 73 -15.76 21.82 -18.89
C LEU A 73 -16.63 23.03 -18.51
N ASN A 74 -16.60 23.47 -17.25
CA ASN A 74 -17.39 24.64 -16.81
C ASN A 74 -16.82 25.99 -17.27
N HIS A 75 -15.58 26.05 -17.74
CA HIS A 75 -15.01 27.30 -18.29
C HIS A 75 -15.20 27.43 -19.81
N GLN A 76 -15.58 26.35 -20.51
CA GLN A 76 -15.93 26.38 -21.93
C GLN A 76 -17.44 26.56 -22.18
N ALA A 77 -18.29 26.38 -21.17
CA ALA A 77 -19.74 26.56 -21.27
C ALA A 77 -20.25 28.00 -21.03
N THR A 78 -19.37 28.93 -20.63
CA THR A 78 -19.73 30.35 -20.37
C THR A 78 -19.31 31.30 -21.50
N LEU A 79 -18.81 30.77 -22.62
CA LEU A 79 -18.36 31.55 -23.80
C LEU A 79 -19.02 31.09 -25.11
N ALA A 80 -20.17 30.43 -25.05
CA ALA A 80 -21.05 30.15 -26.20
C ALA A 80 -22.44 30.74 -25.93
#